data_AF-A0A7J4QNZ5-F1
#
_entry.id   AF-A0A7J4QNZ5-F1
#
_cell.length_a   1.000
_cell.length_b   1.000
_cell.length_c   1.000
_cell.angle_alpha   90.00
_cell.angle_beta   90.00
_cell.angle_gamma   90.00
#
_symmetry.space_group_name_H-M   'P 1'
#
loop_
_entity.id
_entity.type
_entity.pdbx_description
1 polymer ?
#
loop_
_entity_poly.entity_id
_entity_poly.type
_entity_poly.pdbx_seq_one_letter_code
_entity_poly.pdbx_strand_id
1 'polypeptide(L)'
;MQAVPPPPTPAAQPMPVSPYQPAKGFDKTKLAYSFERWLMIGIVLILAATLFAQVVTMWGPPDAPGAEATLDDLSDYQSDLDGYNDLVRVVGSIGTMLQTVGMGLIGYALLRESHSTTSEHTALRVTGMILGVLVVANLAARNLNIL
;
A
#
# COMPACT_ATOMS: atom_id res chain seq x y z
N MET A 1 0.34 60.57 45.24
CA MET A 1 1.53 60.14 44.49
C MET A 1 1.09 59.92 43.05
N GLN A 2 1.57 60.75 42.12
CA GLN A 2 1.17 60.73 40.71
C GLN A 2 1.99 59.65 39.99
N ALA A 3 1.33 58.67 39.37
CA ALA A 3 2.01 57.57 38.68
C ALA A 3 2.65 58.08 37.38
N VAL A 4 3.95 57.81 37.20
CA VAL A 4 4.71 58.14 35.99
C VAL A 4 4.21 57.27 34.84
N PRO A 5 3.94 57.83 33.64
CA PRO A 5 3.50 57.04 32.49
C PRO A 5 4.61 56.07 32.01
N PRO A 6 4.24 54.86 31.55
CA PRO A 6 5.20 53.85 31.11
C PRO A 6 5.94 54.30 29.85
N PRO A 7 7.22 53.89 29.70
CA PRO A 7 8.04 54.29 28.56
C PRO A 7 7.50 53.71 27.24
N PRO A 8 7.64 54.43 26.12
CA PRO A 8 7.18 53.95 24.81
C PRO A 8 7.98 52.71 24.39
N THR A 9 7.25 51.64 24.04
CA THR A 9 7.83 50.43 23.44
C THR A 9 8.39 50.74 22.05
N PRO A 10 9.62 50.32 21.72
CA PRO A 10 10.15 50.46 20.38
C PRO A 10 9.28 49.71 19.37
N ALA A 11 8.88 50.37 18.29
CA ALA A 11 8.21 49.74 17.16
C ALA A 11 9.11 48.62 16.59
N ALA A 12 8.58 47.41 16.53
CA ALA A 12 9.27 46.26 15.93
C ALA A 12 9.57 46.56 14.46
N GLN A 13 10.86 46.73 14.14
CA GLN A 13 11.29 46.80 12.74
C GLN A 13 11.09 45.41 12.09
N PRO A 14 10.58 45.34 10.85
CA PRO A 14 10.41 44.07 10.14
C PRO A 14 11.79 43.42 9.96
N MET A 15 11.97 42.25 10.56
CA MET A 15 13.23 41.52 10.46
C MET A 15 13.51 41.14 8.99
N PRO A 16 14.73 41.38 8.48
CA PRO A 16 15.09 41.02 7.11
C PRO A 16 14.96 39.50 6.91
N VAL A 17 14.18 39.10 5.90
CA VAL A 17 14.02 37.70 5.50
C VAL A 17 15.38 37.17 5.02
N SER A 18 15.87 36.12 5.67
CA SER A 18 17.18 35.53 5.33
C SER A 18 17.11 34.87 3.94
N PRO A 19 18.09 35.10 3.04
CA PRO A 19 18.14 34.47 1.71
C PRO A 19 18.21 32.94 1.73
N TYR A 20 18.59 32.35 2.87
CA TYR A 20 18.63 30.89 3.08
C TYR A 20 17.34 30.34 3.67
N GLN A 21 16.36 31.19 3.95
CA GLN A 21 15.07 30.76 4.43
C GLN A 21 14.31 30.15 3.25
N PRO A 22 13.86 28.88 3.34
CA PRO A 22 13.08 28.27 2.27
C PRO A 22 11.89 29.17 1.95
N ALA A 23 11.61 29.36 0.65
CA ALA A 23 10.56 30.24 0.18
C ALA A 23 9.24 29.95 0.93
N LYS A 24 8.54 30.99 1.39
CA LYS A 24 7.22 30.86 2.02
C LYS A 24 6.30 30.09 1.06
N GLY A 25 5.98 28.84 1.38
CA GLY A 25 5.20 27.92 0.54
C GLY A 25 5.96 26.66 0.08
N PHE A 26 7.28 26.61 0.20
CA PHE A 26 8.08 25.40 0.06
C PHE A 26 8.04 24.58 1.36
N ASP A 27 6.84 24.12 1.72
CA ASP A 27 6.68 23.07 2.71
C ASP A 27 7.26 21.78 2.13
N LYS A 28 8.54 21.50 2.44
CA LYS A 28 9.18 20.19 2.18
C LYS A 28 8.31 19.02 2.69
N THR A 29 7.41 19.31 3.63
CA THR A 29 6.39 18.42 4.21
C THR A 29 5.26 18.03 3.24
N LYS A 30 4.88 18.88 2.28
CA LYS A 30 3.85 18.52 1.26
C LYS A 30 4.38 17.60 0.15
N LEU A 31 5.69 17.60 -0.06
CA LEU A 31 6.41 16.66 -0.93
C LEU A 31 6.81 15.38 -0.19
N ALA A 32 6.80 15.38 1.14
CA ALA A 32 6.95 14.17 1.94
C ALA A 32 5.66 13.35 1.87
N TYR A 33 5.61 12.43 0.89
CA TYR A 33 4.81 11.20 0.92
C TYR A 33 4.15 10.90 2.29
N SER A 34 2.85 11.19 2.40
CA SER A 34 2.07 10.99 3.63
C SER A 34 1.76 9.50 3.83
N PHE A 35 1.67 9.08 5.10
CA PHE A 35 1.27 7.74 5.50
C PHE A 35 -0.02 7.27 4.80
N GLU A 36 -1.03 8.15 4.81
CA GLU A 36 -2.33 7.92 4.20
C GLU A 36 -2.22 7.53 2.71
N ARG A 37 -1.31 8.15 1.95
CA ARG A 37 -1.13 7.84 0.52
C ARG A 37 -0.59 6.43 0.32
N TRP A 38 0.44 6.03 1.07
CA TRP A 38 1.01 4.69 0.96
C TRP A 38 0.04 3.60 1.43
N LEU A 39 -0.69 3.89 2.51
CA LEU A 39 -1.73 3.01 3.02
C LEU A 39 -2.85 2.82 1.97
N MET A 40 -3.36 3.92 1.40
CA MET A 40 -4.39 3.85 0.36
C MET A 40 -3.91 3.10 -0.88
N ILE A 41 -2.70 3.36 -1.37
CA ILE A 41 -2.14 2.65 -2.51
C ILE A 41 -2.05 1.14 -2.21
N GLY A 42 -1.57 0.76 -1.03
CA GLY A 42 -1.50 -0.64 -0.61
C GLY A 42 -2.87 -1.32 -0.59
N ILE A 43 -3.88 -0.67 -0.02
CA ILE A 43 -5.26 -1.19 0.03
C ILE A 43 -5.85 -1.32 -1.38
N VAL A 44 -5.72 -0.28 -2.21
CA VAL A 44 -6.21 -0.30 -3.60
C VAL A 44 -5.56 -1.42 -4.39
N LEU A 45 -4.26 -1.65 -4.21
CA LEU A 45 -3.57 -2.76 -4.88
C LEU A 45 -4.09 -4.13 -4.44
N ILE A 46 -4.38 -4.32 -3.14
CA ILE A 46 -4.98 -5.57 -2.66
C ILE A 46 -6.38 -5.77 -3.28
N LEU A 47 -7.21 -4.73 -3.29
CA LEU A 47 -8.55 -4.79 -3.89
C LEU A 47 -8.47 -5.08 -5.39
N ALA A 48 -7.62 -4.37 -6.12
CA ALA A 48 -7.40 -4.59 -7.54
C ALA A 48 -6.92 -6.02 -7.81
N ALA A 49 -6.00 -6.56 -7.01
CA ALA A 49 -5.52 -7.94 -7.13
C ALA A 49 -6.64 -8.96 -6.89
N THR A 50 -7.50 -8.75 -5.88
CA THR A 50 -8.65 -9.63 -5.62
C THR A 50 -9.68 -9.62 -6.75
N LEU A 51 -9.96 -8.44 -7.31
CA LEU A 51 -10.89 -8.31 -8.44
C LEU A 51 -10.29 -8.90 -9.73
N PHE A 52 -9.00 -8.70 -9.96
CA PHE A 52 -8.29 -9.27 -11.09
C PHE A 52 -8.33 -10.79 -11.09
N ALA A 53 -8.15 -11.43 -9.93
CA ALA A 53 -8.26 -12.89 -9.80
C ALA A 53 -9.67 -13.41 -10.15
N GLN A 54 -10.73 -12.61 -9.94
CA GLN A 54 -12.09 -13.00 -10.31
C GLN A 54 -12.34 -13.00 -11.81
N VAL A 55 -11.54 -12.30 -12.61
CA VAL A 55 -11.73 -12.23 -14.07
C VAL A 55 -11.69 -13.63 -14.69
N VAL A 56 -10.81 -14.52 -14.23
CA VAL A 56 -10.73 -15.89 -14.75
C VAL A 56 -11.93 -16.73 -14.32
N THR A 57 -12.43 -16.53 -13.09
CA THR A 57 -13.59 -17.27 -12.58
C THR A 57 -14.90 -16.93 -13.30
N MET A 58 -14.98 -15.79 -14.00
CA MET A 58 -16.17 -15.42 -14.78
C MET A 58 -16.37 -16.29 -16.02
N TRP A 59 -15.29 -16.85 -16.59
CA TRP A 59 -15.36 -17.66 -17.81
C TRP A 59 -15.58 -19.15 -17.52
N GLY A 60 -15.19 -19.63 -16.34
CA GLY A 60 -15.32 -21.03 -15.95
C GLY A 60 -14.40 -21.98 -16.75
N PRO A 61 -14.28 -23.25 -16.32
CA PRO A 61 -13.54 -24.26 -17.06
C PRO A 61 -14.26 -24.63 -18.38
N PRO A 62 -13.53 -25.16 -19.38
CA PRO A 62 -14.13 -25.71 -20.60
C PRO A 62 -15.17 -26.80 -20.30
N ASP A 63 -16.21 -26.88 -21.13
CA ASP A 63 -17.27 -27.88 -21.00
C ASP A 63 -16.77 -29.29 -21.35
N ALA A 64 -17.14 -30.27 -20.52
CA ALA A 64 -16.74 -31.66 -20.75
C ALA A 64 -17.42 -32.23 -22.00
N PRO A 65 -16.67 -32.96 -22.86
CA PRO A 65 -17.23 -33.59 -24.05
C PRO A 65 -18.32 -34.61 -23.70
N GLY A 66 -19.35 -34.69 -24.54
CA GLY A 66 -20.49 -35.61 -24.39
C GLY A 66 -20.15 -37.09 -24.62
N ALA A 67 -21.15 -37.97 -24.45
CA ALA A 67 -20.97 -39.42 -24.59
C ALA A 67 -20.67 -39.86 -26.04
N GLU A 68 -21.01 -39.02 -27.00
CA GLU A 68 -20.80 -39.18 -28.44
C GLU A 68 -19.50 -38.54 -28.96
N ALA A 69 -18.65 -38.02 -28.08
CA ALA A 69 -17.42 -37.33 -28.45
C ALA A 69 -16.41 -38.25 -29.14
N THR A 70 -15.74 -37.70 -30.16
CA THR A 70 -14.65 -38.37 -30.85
C THR A 70 -13.34 -38.28 -30.07
N LEU A 71 -12.33 -39.05 -30.49
CA LEU A 71 -10.97 -38.96 -29.93
C LEU A 71 -10.35 -37.58 -30.13
N ASP A 72 -10.66 -36.90 -31.24
CA ASP A 72 -10.18 -35.55 -31.52
C ASP A 72 -10.83 -34.54 -30.55
N ASP A 73 -12.15 -34.63 -30.33
CA ASP A 73 -12.86 -33.77 -29.36
C ASP A 73 -12.30 -33.92 -27.92
N LEU A 74 -11.91 -35.14 -27.55
CA LEU A 74 -11.32 -35.42 -26.24
C LEU A 74 -9.88 -34.87 -26.12
N SER A 75 -9.15 -34.79 -27.24
CA SER A 75 -7.82 -34.20 -27.30
C SER A 75 -7.86 -32.67 -27.24
N ASP A 76 -8.82 -32.06 -27.94
CA ASP A 76 -9.06 -30.62 -27.92
C ASP A 76 -9.51 -30.16 -26.53
N TYR A 77 -10.44 -30.89 -25.90
CA TYR A 77 -10.86 -30.61 -24.52
C TYR A 77 -9.69 -30.64 -23.52
N GLN A 78 -8.79 -31.62 -23.63
CA GLN A 78 -7.63 -31.70 -22.75
C GLN A 78 -6.68 -30.51 -22.97
N SER A 79 -6.44 -30.13 -24.22
CA SER A 79 -5.64 -28.96 -24.55
C SER A 79 -6.25 -27.66 -23.99
N ASP A 80 -7.56 -27.48 -24.14
CA ASP A 80 -8.27 -26.32 -23.62
C ASP A 80 -8.27 -26.29 -22.08
N LEU A 81 -8.41 -27.45 -21.44
CA LEU A 81 -8.36 -27.58 -19.99
C LEU A 81 -6.96 -27.23 -19.44
N ASP A 82 -5.90 -27.69 -20.11
CA ASP A 82 -4.52 -27.34 -19.76
C ASP A 82 -4.27 -25.84 -19.94
N GLY A 83 -4.76 -25.24 -21.03
CA GLY A 83 -4.69 -23.80 -21.26
C GLY A 83 -5.44 -22.99 -20.20
N TYR A 84 -6.64 -23.44 -19.80
CA TYR A 84 -7.40 -22.85 -18.70
C TYR A 84 -6.64 -22.93 -17.37
N ASN A 85 -6.06 -24.09 -17.05
CA ASN A 85 -5.30 -24.29 -15.82
C ASN A 85 -4.03 -23.43 -15.77
N ASP A 86 -3.35 -23.25 -16.90
CA ASP A 86 -2.19 -22.35 -16.98
C ASP A 86 -2.61 -20.89 -16.79
N LEU A 87 -3.72 -20.46 -17.42
CA LEU A 87 -4.28 -19.14 -17.20
C LEU A 87 -4.63 -18.89 -15.72
N VAL A 88 -5.31 -19.84 -15.07
CA VAL A 88 -5.63 -19.78 -13.63
C VAL A 88 -4.35 -19.64 -12.80
N ARG A 89 -3.31 -20.40 -13.14
CA ARG A 89 -2.01 -20.37 -12.45
C ARG A 89 -1.33 -19.02 -12.62
N VAL A 90 -1.25 -18.49 -13.84
CA VAL A 90 -0.60 -17.20 -14.14
C VAL A 90 -1.35 -16.07 -13.45
N VAL A 91 -2.67 -15.98 -13.62
CA VAL A 91 -3.48 -14.92 -12.99
C VAL A 91 -3.44 -15.03 -11.46
N GLY A 92 -3.52 -16.24 -10.92
CA GLY A 92 -3.37 -16.49 -9.49
C GLY A 92 -2.02 -16.01 -8.97
N SER A 93 -0.92 -16.34 -9.67
CA SER A 93 0.43 -15.93 -9.29
C SER A 93 0.62 -14.41 -9.30
N ILE A 94 0.12 -13.73 -10.34
CA ILE A 94 0.15 -12.26 -10.44
C ILE A 94 -0.69 -11.64 -9.32
N GLY A 95 -1.86 -12.20 -9.03
CA GLY A 95 -2.71 -11.78 -7.92
C GLY A 95 -1.98 -11.88 -6.58
N THR A 96 -1.31 -13.00 -6.31
CA THR A 96 -0.50 -13.18 -5.10
C THR A 96 0.69 -12.21 -5.03
N MET A 97 1.35 -11.93 -6.15
CA MET A 97 2.43 -10.93 -6.22
C MET A 97 1.90 -9.52 -5.90
N LEU A 98 0.77 -9.12 -6.49
CA LEU A 98 0.17 -7.80 -6.23
C LEU A 98 -0.32 -7.65 -4.79
N GLN A 99 -0.90 -8.71 -4.22
CA GLN A 99 -1.27 -8.74 -2.79
C GLN A 99 -0.02 -8.63 -1.89
N THR A 100 1.06 -9.32 -2.24
CA THR A 100 2.36 -9.24 -1.54
C THR A 100 2.92 -7.82 -1.56
N VAL A 101 2.91 -7.17 -2.72
CA VAL A 101 3.35 -5.77 -2.85
C VAL A 101 2.43 -4.84 -2.07
N GLY A 102 1.11 -5.01 -2.16
CA GLY A 102 0.13 -4.21 -1.42
C GLY A 102 0.32 -4.31 0.10
N MET A 103 0.51 -5.52 0.62
CA MET A 103 0.82 -5.77 2.04
C MET A 103 2.16 -5.16 2.45
N GLY A 104 3.18 -5.24 1.58
CA GLY A 104 4.48 -4.60 1.80
C GLY A 104 4.37 -3.08 1.91
N LEU A 105 3.55 -2.44 1.07
CA LEU A 105 3.30 -1.00 1.13
C LEU A 105 2.54 -0.58 2.39
N ILE A 106 1.59 -1.40 2.86
CA ILE A 106 0.90 -1.18 4.14
C ILE A 106 1.90 -1.28 5.30
N GLY A 107 2.73 -2.33 5.33
CA GLY A 107 3.77 -2.49 6.35
C GLY A 107 4.77 -1.31 6.34
N TYR A 108 5.21 -0.90 5.15
CA TYR A 108 6.08 0.27 4.98
C TYR A 108 5.42 1.56 5.50
N ALA A 109 4.14 1.78 5.20
CA ALA A 109 3.40 2.94 5.68
C ALA A 109 3.38 2.96 7.22
N LEU A 110 3.01 1.84 7.86
CA LEU A 110 2.93 1.72 9.32
C LEU A 110 4.28 1.98 10.00
N LEU A 111 5.36 1.39 9.48
CA LEU A 111 6.72 1.60 10.00
C LEU A 111 7.17 3.06 9.81
N ARG A 112 6.89 3.65 8.65
CA ARG A 112 7.21 5.05 8.36
C ARG A 112 6.49 6.01 9.31
N GLU A 113 5.19 5.81 9.55
CA GLU A 113 4.41 6.66 10.46
C GLU A 113 4.88 6.48 11.90
N SER A 114 5.21 5.26 12.33
CA SER A 114 5.74 5.03 13.68
C SER A 114 7.05 5.78 13.97
N HIS A 115 7.85 6.07 12.93
CA HIS A 115 9.08 6.85 13.01
C HIS A 115 8.88 8.37 12.85
N SER A 116 7.69 8.82 12.43
CA SER A 116 7.36 10.24 12.28
C SER A 116 7.35 10.90 13.66
N THR A 117 8.24 11.87 13.87
CA THR A 117 8.42 12.55 15.17
C THR A 117 7.33 13.59 15.47
N THR A 118 6.33 13.74 14.60
CA THR A 118 5.30 14.78 14.68
C THR A 118 4.26 14.41 15.74
N SER A 119 4.46 14.86 16.97
CA SER A 119 3.44 15.09 18.02
C SER A 119 2.46 13.98 18.44
N GLU A 120 2.62 12.74 18.01
CA GLU A 120 1.79 11.62 18.50
C GLU A 120 2.31 11.02 19.82
N HIS A 121 1.36 10.55 20.65
CA HIS A 121 1.64 9.81 21.87
C HIS A 121 2.54 8.60 21.58
N THR A 122 3.59 8.39 22.40
CA THR A 122 4.54 7.27 22.28
C THR A 122 3.86 5.91 22.12
N ALA A 123 2.70 5.71 22.76
CA ALA A 123 1.92 4.49 22.64
C ALA A 123 1.50 4.20 21.19
N LEU A 124 1.04 5.22 20.45
CA LEU A 124 0.56 5.08 19.09
C LEU A 124 1.70 4.69 18.13
N ARG A 125 2.90 5.26 18.35
CA ARG A 125 4.12 4.88 17.61
C ARG A 125 4.50 3.42 17.84
N VAL A 126 4.53 2.99 19.10
CA VAL A 126 4.88 1.59 19.44
C VAL A 126 3.86 0.63 18.82
N THR A 127 2.58 0.95 18.88
CA THR A 127 1.53 0.16 18.22
C THR A 127 1.73 0.11 16.71
N GLY A 128 1.99 1.24 16.05
CA GLY A 128 2.28 1.31 14.62
C GLY A 128 3.51 0.48 14.22
N MET A 129 4.56 0.50 15.04
CA MET A 129 5.76 -0.30 14.84
C MET A 129 5.47 -1.80 14.96
N ILE A 130 4.77 -2.22 16.02
CA ILE A 130 4.37 -3.62 16.22
C ILE A 130 3.51 -4.11 15.05
N LEU A 131 2.49 -3.34 14.66
CA LEU A 131 1.63 -3.69 13.53
C LEU A 131 2.41 -3.78 12.22
N GLY A 132 3.30 -2.82 11.94
CA GLY A 132 4.15 -2.83 10.76
C GLY A 132 5.06 -4.06 10.72
N VAL A 133 5.71 -4.40 11.83
CA VAL A 133 6.54 -5.61 11.94
C VAL A 133 5.71 -6.88 11.78
N LEU A 134 4.52 -6.95 12.40
CA LEU A 134 3.63 -8.10 12.27
C LEU A 134 3.17 -8.31 10.82
N VAL A 135 2.87 -7.24 10.09
CA VAL A 135 2.51 -7.31 8.67
C VAL A 135 3.66 -7.87 7.84
N VAL A 136 4.88 -7.35 8.03
CA VAL A 136 6.07 -7.82 7.31
C VAL A 136 6.43 -9.26 7.71
N ALA A 137 6.32 -9.60 8.99
CA ALA A 137 6.58 -10.94 9.49
C ALA A 137 5.57 -11.96 8.96
N ASN A 138 4.28 -11.60 8.90
CA ASN A 138 3.24 -12.44 8.31
C ASN A 138 3.47 -12.62 6.80
N LEU A 139 3.89 -11.56 6.11
CA LEU A 139 4.26 -11.64 4.71
C LEU A 139 5.45 -12.58 4.49
N ALA A 140 6.51 -12.46 5.30
CA ALA A 140 7.65 -13.36 5.25
C ALA A 140 7.24 -14.82 5.56
N ALA A 141 6.45 -15.04 6.61
CA ALA A 141 5.95 -16.36 6.98
C ALA A 141 5.11 -17.00 5.87
N ARG A 142 4.21 -16.25 5.22
CA ARG A 142 3.42 -16.75 4.07
C ARG A 142 4.28 -17.16 2.88
N ASN A 143 5.36 -16.44 2.61
CA ASN A 143 6.27 -16.76 1.50
C ASN A 143 7.27 -17.89 1.85
N LEU A 144 7.53 -18.13 3.14
CA LEU A 144 8.39 -19.22 3.61
C LEU A 144 7.61 -20.52 3.87
N ASN A 145 6.29 -20.45 4.07
CA ASN A 145 5.41 -21.61 4.28
C ASN A 145 5.04 -22.33 2.97
N ILE A 146 5.96 -22.36 2.00
CA ILE A 146 5.90 -23.14 0.75
C ILE A 146 6.83 -24.37 0.85
N LEU A 147 7.16 -24.80 2.08
CA LEU A 147 7.94 -26.00 2.41
C LEU A 147 7.04 -27.04 3.07
#